data_AF-A0A6N1X4U7-F1
#
_entry.id   AF-A0A6N1X4U7-F1
#
_cell.length_a   1.000
_cell.length_b   1.000
_cell.length_c   1.000
_cell.angle_alpha   90.00
_cell.angle_beta   90.00
_cell.angle_gamma   90.00
#
_symmetry.space_group_name_H-M   'P 1'
#
loop_
_entity.id
_entity.type
_entity.pdbx_description
1 polymer ?
#
loop_
_entity_poly.entity_id
_entity_poly.type
_entity_poly.pdbx_seq_one_letter_code
_entity_poly.pdbx_strand_id
1 'polypeptide(L)'
;MKLLLPDPAVQQPEALSPLEQGLRGDAAPQVRAQAQARLAELEQRTRAAIAAGVLPGRYRELTALLDACTAAQDVLAEKPSMGANVRLA
;
A
#
# COMPACT_ATOMS: atom_id res chain seq x y z
N MET A 1 25.53 23.64 -36.57
CA MET A 1 25.50 22.73 -35.41
C MET A 1 24.11 22.81 -34.79
N LYS A 2 23.20 21.87 -35.12
CA LYS A 2 21.87 21.81 -34.50
C LYS A 2 21.97 20.93 -33.26
N LEU A 3 21.90 21.55 -32.07
CA LEU A 3 21.73 20.85 -30.80
C LEU A 3 20.30 20.32 -30.75
N LEU A 4 20.12 19.02 -30.98
CA LEU A 4 18.88 18.32 -30.67
C LEU A 4 18.87 18.12 -29.15
N LEU A 5 18.07 18.93 -28.44
CA LEU A 5 17.74 18.64 -27.05
C LEU A 5 16.88 17.38 -27.02
N PRO A 6 17.19 16.38 -26.17
CA PRO A 6 16.33 15.22 -25.99
C PRO A 6 14.99 15.66 -25.39
N ASP A 7 13.89 15.25 -26.01
CA ASP A 7 12.54 15.45 -25.48
C ASP A 7 12.45 14.93 -24.04
N PRO A 8 11.83 15.67 -23.10
CA PRO A 8 11.52 15.12 -21.80
C PRO A 8 10.58 13.93 -22.01
N ALA A 9 11.02 12.74 -21.61
CA ALA A 9 10.19 11.55 -21.66
C ALA A 9 8.87 11.85 -20.95
N VAL A 10 7.78 11.90 -21.71
CA VAL A 10 6.43 12.06 -21.18
C VAL A 10 6.15 10.80 -20.35
N GLN A 11 6.34 10.88 -19.04
CA GLN A 11 5.93 9.83 -18.11
C GLN A 11 4.42 9.66 -18.25
N GLN A 12 4.02 8.57 -18.88
CA GLN A 12 2.61 8.22 -18.97
C GLN A 12 2.11 7.91 -17.56
N PRO A 13 0.93 8.43 -17.15
CA PRO A 13 0.40 8.13 -15.84
C PRO A 13 0.22 6.61 -15.69
N GLU A 14 0.91 6.04 -14.72
CA GLU A 14 0.85 4.60 -14.46
C GLU A 14 -0.60 4.17 -14.23
N ALA A 15 -1.00 3.10 -14.91
CA ALA A 15 -2.33 2.55 -14.74
C ALA A 15 -2.50 2.10 -13.28
N LEU A 16 -3.55 2.61 -12.64
CA LEU A 16 -3.88 2.25 -11.26
C LEU A 16 -4.06 0.74 -11.13
N SER A 17 -3.54 0.16 -10.06
CA SER A 17 -3.80 -1.22 -9.70
C SER A 17 -5.30 -1.45 -9.45
N PRO A 18 -5.79 -2.69 -9.58
CA PRO A 18 -7.20 -3.01 -9.29
C PRO A 18 -7.65 -2.58 -7.88
N LEU A 19 -6.74 -2.63 -6.90
CA LEU A 19 -7.01 -2.16 -5.54
C LEU A 19 -7.20 -0.64 -5.51
N GLU A 20 -6.31 0.12 -6.14
CA GLU A 20 -6.42 1.58 -6.21
C GLU A 20 -7.66 2.04 -6.99
N GLN A 21 -8.01 1.32 -8.05
CA GLN A 21 -9.26 1.55 -8.79
C GLN A 21 -10.48 1.32 -7.88
N GLY A 22 -10.50 0.19 -7.16
CA GLY A 22 -11.58 -0.14 -6.23
C GLY A 22 -11.71 0.84 -5.06
N LEU A 23 -10.58 1.37 -4.56
CA LEU A 23 -10.54 2.36 -3.48
C LEU A 23 -10.97 3.77 -3.92
N ARG A 24 -11.10 4.04 -5.23
CA ARG A 24 -11.58 5.31 -5.77
C ARG A 24 -13.05 5.30 -6.20
N GLY A 25 -13.67 4.11 -6.32
CA GLY A 25 -15.06 3.97 -6.76
C GLY A 25 -16.10 4.01 -5.61
N ASP A 26 -17.38 3.87 -5.96
CA ASP A 26 -18.49 3.87 -4.97
C ASP A 26 -18.40 2.71 -3.97
N ALA A 27 -17.73 1.63 -4.35
CA ALA A 27 -17.46 0.48 -3.48
C ALA A 27 -16.24 0.69 -2.56
N ALA A 28 -15.58 1.86 -2.57
CA ALA A 28 -14.37 2.13 -1.79
C ALA A 28 -14.46 1.77 -0.29
N PRO A 29 -15.58 2.03 0.43
CA PRO A 29 -15.70 1.59 1.82
C PRO A 29 -15.65 0.06 1.97
N GLN A 30 -16.27 -0.66 1.05
CA GLN A 30 -16.31 -2.13 1.06
C GLN A 30 -14.95 -2.73 0.67
N VAL A 31 -14.31 -2.18 -0.37
CA VAL A 31 -12.97 -2.59 -0.81
C VAL A 31 -11.95 -2.34 0.30
N ARG A 32 -12.02 -1.19 0.97
CA ARG A 32 -11.18 -0.87 2.13
C ARG A 32 -11.40 -1.86 3.28
N ALA A 33 -12.66 -2.13 3.65
CA ALA A 33 -12.99 -3.09 4.70
C ALA A 33 -12.48 -4.50 4.37
N GLN A 34 -12.60 -4.94 3.11
CA GLN A 34 -12.11 -6.24 2.67
C GLN A 34 -10.57 -6.32 2.71
N ALA A 35 -9.88 -5.26 2.29
CA ALA A 35 -8.42 -5.19 2.37
C ALA A 35 -7.93 -5.20 3.83
N GLN A 36 -8.60 -4.45 4.72
CA GLN A 36 -8.30 -4.45 6.15
C GLN A 36 -8.53 -5.82 6.79
N ALA A 37 -9.63 -6.51 6.46
CA ALA A 37 -9.90 -7.85 6.98
C ALA A 37 -8.81 -8.86 6.58
N ARG A 38 -8.33 -8.80 5.33
CA ARG A 38 -7.23 -9.67 4.85
C ARG A 38 -5.91 -9.39 5.56
N LEU A 39 -5.60 -8.11 5.83
CA LEU A 39 -4.41 -7.73 6.59
C LEU A 39 -4.49 -8.20 8.04
N ALA A 40 -5.65 -8.04 8.69
CA ALA A 40 -5.87 -8.52 10.06
C ALA A 40 -5.72 -10.05 10.17
N GLU A 41 -6.25 -10.81 9.21
CA GLU A 41 -6.08 -12.26 9.16
C GLU A 41 -4.60 -12.66 8.98
N LEU A 42 -3.87 -11.97 8.10
CA LEU A 42 -2.45 -12.19 7.89
C LEU A 42 -1.64 -11.89 9.16
N GLU A 43 -1.94 -10.79 9.84
CA GLU A 43 -1.30 -10.39 11.09
C GLU A 43 -1.52 -11.46 12.17
N GLN A 44 -2.77 -11.89 12.36
CA GLN A 44 -3.13 -12.89 13.36
C GLN A 44 -2.39 -14.22 13.12
N ARG A 45 -2.35 -14.70 11.87
CA ARG A 45 -1.62 -15.93 11.52
C ARG A 45 -0.12 -15.79 11.74
N THR A 46 0.45 -14.63 11.41
CA THR A 46 1.88 -14.35 11.59
C THR A 46 2.23 -14.32 13.08
N ARG A 47 1.40 -13.65 13.90
CA ARG A 47 1.57 -13.59 15.36
C ARG A 47 1.44 -14.98 15.99
N ALA A 48 0.50 -15.80 15.52
CA ALA A 48 0.35 -17.19 15.95
C ALA A 48 1.57 -18.04 15.58
N ALA A 49 2.13 -17.86 14.37
CA ALA A 49 3.34 -18.57 13.94
C ALA A 49 4.54 -18.21 14.83
N ILE A 50 4.73 -16.93 15.16
CA ILE A 50 5.77 -16.48 16.09
C ILE A 50 5.57 -17.11 17.48
N ALA A 51 4.34 -17.12 17.99
CA ALA A 51 4.01 -17.68 19.31
C ALA A 51 4.21 -19.20 19.38
N ALA A 52 4.04 -19.92 18.26
CA ALA A 52 4.29 -21.36 18.17
C ALA A 52 5.79 -21.73 18.21
N GLY A 53 6.68 -20.73 18.12
CA GLY A 53 8.12 -20.92 18.08
C GLY A 53 8.63 -21.07 16.65
N VAL A 54 9.54 -20.18 16.27
CA VAL A 54 10.17 -20.16 14.94
C VAL A 54 11.67 -20.05 15.06
N LEU A 55 12.39 -20.50 14.03
CA LEU A 55 13.83 -20.32 13.94
C LEU A 55 14.19 -18.83 13.92
N PRO A 56 15.35 -18.41 14.47
CA PRO A 56 15.74 -17.00 14.56
C PRO A 56 15.72 -16.24 13.22
N GLY A 57 16.10 -16.90 12.12
CA GLY A 57 16.02 -16.31 10.78
C GLY A 57 14.58 -16.02 10.34
N ARG A 58 13.66 -16.94 10.62
CA ARG A 58 12.23 -16.78 10.33
C ARG A 58 11.57 -15.77 11.25
N TYR A 59 12.02 -15.64 12.50
CA TYR A 59 11.52 -14.63 13.42
C TYR A 59 11.66 -13.22 12.82
N ARG A 60 12.85 -12.88 12.31
CA ARG A 60 13.11 -11.56 11.70
C ARG A 60 12.23 -11.28 10.48
N GLU A 61 12.01 -12.29 9.64
CA GLU A 61 11.14 -12.18 8.48
C GLU A 61 9.68 -11.96 8.88
N LEU A 62 9.20 -12.69 9.88
CA LEU A 62 7.82 -12.58 10.35
C LEU A 62 7.57 -11.27 11.11
N THR A 63 8.55 -10.74 11.85
CA THR A 63 8.42 -9.40 12.46
C THR A 63 8.39 -8.31 11.40
N ALA A 64 9.24 -8.39 10.36
CA ALA A 64 9.18 -7.45 9.25
C ALA A 64 7.84 -7.52 8.50
N LEU A 65 7.25 -8.72 8.39
CA LEU A 65 5.92 -8.91 7.83
C LEU A 65 4.83 -8.25 8.69
N LEU A 66 4.92 -8.37 10.02
CA LEU A 66 4.01 -7.67 10.93
C LEU A 66 4.11 -6.15 10.76
N ASP A 67 5.32 -5.60 10.72
CA ASP A 67 5.54 -4.16 10.52
C ASP A 67 4.94 -3.69 9.19
N ALA A 68 5.12 -4.48 8.12
CA ALA A 68 4.52 -4.19 6.82
C ALA A 68 2.99 -4.26 6.83
N CYS A 69 2.40 -5.19 7.60
CA CYS A 69 0.95 -5.27 7.78
C CYS A 69 0.41 -4.04 8.52
N THR A 70 1.09 -3.57 9.56
CA THR A 70 0.73 -2.34 10.28
C THR A 70 0.80 -1.13 9.36
N ALA A 71 1.91 -0.95 8.64
CA ALA A 71 2.05 0.14 7.68
C ALA A 71 0.96 0.12 6.58
N ALA A 72 0.60 -1.05 6.08
CA ALA A 72 -0.48 -1.19 5.10
C ALA A 72 -1.87 -0.85 5.69
N GLN A 73 -2.11 -1.17 6.96
CA GLN A 73 -3.35 -0.78 7.65
C GLN A 73 -3.43 0.74 7.80
N ASP A 74 -2.34 1.41 8.15
CA ASP A 74 -2.26 2.87 8.26
C ASP A 74 -2.57 3.55 6.92
N VAL A 75 -1.95 3.08 5.83
CA VAL A 75 -2.23 3.59 4.48
C VAL A 75 -3.70 3.42 4.09
N LEU A 76 -4.32 2.31 4.47
CA LEU A 76 -5.76 2.09 4.21
C LEU A 76 -6.67 2.93 5.11
N ALA A 77 -6.21 3.27 6.32
CA ALA A 77 -6.94 4.06 7.31
C ALA A 77 -6.85 5.57 7.03
N GLU A 78 -5.78 6.04 6.39
CA GLU A 78 -5.68 7.39 5.86
C GLU A 78 -6.84 7.61 4.87
N LYS A 79 -7.83 8.41 5.31
CA LYS A 79 -8.89 8.87 4.41
C LYS A 79 -8.21 9.62 3.26
N PRO A 80 -8.68 9.46 2.00
CA PRO A 80 -8.25 10.35 0.93
C PRO A 80 -8.65 11.76 1.37
N SER A 81 -7.65 12.53 1.78
CA SER A 81 -7.81 13.93 2.13
C SER A 81 -8.22 14.65 0.86
N MET A 82 -9.52 14.93 0.79
CA MET A 82 -10.09 15.85 -0.17
C MET A 82 -9.39 17.21 0.05
N GLY A 83 -8.39 17.54 -0.77
CA GLY A 83 -7.82 18.88 -0.82
C GLY A 83 -6.30 19.05 -0.66
N ALA A 84 -5.45 18.16 -1.18
CA ALA A 84 -4.09 18.58 -1.57
C ALA A 84 -4.19 19.39 -2.88
N ASN A 85 -4.79 20.58 -2.78
CA ASN A 85 -4.75 21.59 -3.83
C ASN A 85 -3.27 21.90 -4.09
N VAL A 86 -2.81 21.48 -5.27
CA VAL A 86 -1.62 22.01 -5.91
C VAL A 86 -1.78 23.53 -5.98
N ARG A 87 -1.05 24.27 -5.14
CA ARG A 87 -0.71 25.66 -5.38
C ARG A 87 0.80 25.82 -5.26
N LEU A 88 1.48 25.36 -6.29
CA LEU A 88 2.71 25.98 -6.77
C LEU A 88 2.28 27.04 -7.79
N ALA A 89 2.12 28.28 -7.32
CA ALA A 89 2.22 29.53 -8.07
C ALA A 89 2.21 30.69 -7.08
#